data_AF-A0A382RH91-F1
#
_entry.id   AF-A0A382RH91-F1
#
_cell.length_a   1.000
_cell.length_b   1.000
_cell.length_c   1.000
_cell.angle_alpha   90.00
_cell.angle_beta   90.00
_cell.angle_gamma   90.00
#
_symmetry.space_group_name_H-M   'P 1'
#
loop_
_entity.id
_entity.type
_entity.pdbx_description
1 polymer ?
#
loop_
_entity_poly.entity_id
_entity_poly.type
_entity_poly.pdbx_seq_one_letter_code
_entity_poly.pdbx_strand_id
1 'polypeptide(L)'
;ISSPSRVWMSHCDRVSQIPDGWHTLAHSSNGVVAAMSNKDQTCVATQFHPEVAHTEEGETILRNFLFKIAKCAPTWTAGKFIQEQVGMIRNQVGDEKVLVGVSGGVDSTVVAALLQKAIGDRSTAVLIDHGLLRKDEVKNCVGALKDGLGVNIHCYDESELFLSKLEAVVDPEKKRKIIGNQFIYSFDRIASELGNMQYLAQGTLYPDVIESGVSKTKTAHVIKSHHNVGGLPEDMQFELVEPLRELFKDEVRNVGRELGLPEALIERHPFPGPGLAVRIIGNITKERIKILQEADHVYMDILHEDGLYNDIWQAFAVLIP
;
A
#
# COMPACT_ATOMS: atom_id res chain seq x y z
N ILE A 1 14.82 -29.35 -5.35
CA ILE A 1 13.60 -30.09 -4.98
C ILE A 1 14.04 -31.42 -4.42
N SER A 2 13.98 -31.49 -3.10
CA SER A 2 14.21 -32.66 -2.29
C SER A 2 13.19 -33.76 -2.57
N SER A 3 13.56 -35.00 -2.26
CA SER A 3 12.69 -36.16 -2.35
C SER A 3 12.84 -36.98 -1.06
N PRO A 4 11.83 -37.00 -0.16
CA PRO A 4 10.52 -36.34 -0.29
C PRO A 4 10.58 -34.81 -0.05
N SER A 5 9.60 -34.08 -0.60
CA SER A 5 9.36 -32.65 -0.34
C SER A 5 7.93 -32.46 0.17
N ARG A 6 7.72 -31.54 1.13
CA ARG A 6 6.37 -31.17 1.59
C ARG A 6 5.75 -30.14 0.66
N VAL A 7 4.51 -30.40 0.23
CA VAL A 7 3.76 -29.55 -0.71
C VAL A 7 2.30 -29.41 -0.27
N TRP A 8 1.63 -28.32 -0.67
CA TRP A 8 0.21 -28.10 -0.45
C TRP A 8 -0.65 -28.64 -1.62
N MET A 9 -1.07 -29.89 -1.50
CA MET A 9 -1.86 -30.58 -2.52
C MET A 9 -3.29 -30.02 -2.65
N SER A 10 -3.79 -29.94 -3.88
CA SER A 10 -5.20 -29.74 -4.19
C SER A 10 -5.87 -31.08 -4.47
N HIS A 11 -6.98 -31.36 -3.79
CA HIS A 11 -7.61 -32.70 -3.74
C HIS A 11 -8.98 -32.77 -4.41
N CYS A 12 -9.36 -31.80 -5.25
CA CYS A 12 -10.67 -31.82 -5.90
C CYS A 12 -10.78 -32.99 -6.90
N ASP A 13 -9.92 -32.97 -7.93
CA ASP A 13 -9.82 -34.04 -8.92
C ASP A 13 -8.40 -34.62 -8.93
N ARG A 14 -8.23 -35.78 -9.57
CA ARG A 14 -6.92 -36.39 -9.82
C ARG A 14 -6.76 -36.77 -11.28
N VAL A 15 -5.54 -36.62 -11.79
CA VAL A 15 -5.17 -37.14 -13.10
C VAL A 15 -5.23 -38.67 -13.07
N SER A 16 -6.15 -39.26 -13.81
CA SER A 16 -6.30 -40.72 -13.96
C SER A 16 -5.44 -41.29 -15.08
N GLN A 17 -5.19 -40.51 -16.13
CA GLN A 17 -4.36 -40.85 -17.27
C GLN A 17 -3.54 -39.63 -17.70
N ILE A 18 -2.24 -39.80 -17.87
CA ILE A 18 -1.36 -38.75 -18.39
C ILE A 18 -1.55 -38.61 -19.91
N PRO A 19 -1.49 -37.39 -20.47
CA PRO A 19 -1.58 -37.19 -21.91
C PRO A 19 -0.42 -37.85 -22.68
N ASP A 20 -0.65 -38.21 -23.95
CA ASP A 20 0.42 -38.71 -24.81
C ASP A 20 1.56 -37.70 -24.95
N GLY A 21 2.80 -38.18 -24.87
CA GLY A 21 3.99 -37.32 -24.92
C GLY A 21 4.30 -36.57 -23.62
N TRP A 22 3.56 -36.83 -22.54
CA TRP A 22 3.89 -36.36 -21.20
C TRP A 22 4.52 -37.47 -20.36
N HIS A 23 5.23 -37.07 -19.30
CA HIS A 23 5.79 -37.98 -18.31
C HIS A 23 5.60 -37.40 -16.90
N THR A 24 5.41 -38.30 -15.94
CA THR A 24 5.28 -37.94 -14.53
C THR A 24 6.63 -37.53 -13.96
N LEU A 25 6.64 -36.44 -13.21
CA LEU A 25 7.81 -35.91 -12.50
C LEU A 25 7.79 -36.25 -11.01
N ALA A 26 6.60 -36.33 -10.40
CA ALA A 26 6.45 -36.61 -8.98
C ALA A 26 5.12 -37.32 -8.68
N HIS A 27 5.12 -38.11 -7.61
CA HIS A 27 3.93 -38.69 -7.00
C HIS A 27 3.82 -38.25 -5.54
N SER A 28 2.60 -38.10 -5.06
CA SER A 28 2.32 -37.98 -3.63
C SER A 28 2.45 -39.34 -2.92
N SER A 29 2.47 -39.32 -1.59
CA SER A 29 2.51 -40.55 -0.78
C SER A 29 1.32 -41.50 -0.99
N ASN A 30 0.18 -40.99 -1.47
CA ASN A 30 -1.00 -41.79 -1.84
C ASN A 30 -1.06 -42.14 -3.34
N GLY A 31 0.05 -41.99 -4.07
CA GLY A 31 0.20 -42.43 -5.47
C GLY A 31 -0.40 -41.51 -6.52
N VAL A 32 -0.95 -40.35 -6.14
CA VAL A 32 -1.49 -39.36 -7.09
C VAL A 32 -0.34 -38.70 -7.84
N VAL A 33 -0.51 -38.48 -9.14
CA VAL A 33 0.43 -37.70 -9.97
C VAL A 33 0.47 -36.27 -9.43
N ALA A 34 1.57 -35.89 -8.81
CA ALA A 34 1.73 -34.59 -8.16
C ALA A 34 2.34 -33.54 -9.10
N ALA A 35 3.18 -33.96 -10.05
CA ALA A 35 3.70 -33.11 -11.11
C ALA A 35 3.94 -33.91 -12.38
N MET A 36 3.77 -33.28 -13.54
CA MET A 36 4.03 -33.87 -14.86
C MET A 36 4.56 -32.82 -15.83
N SER A 37 5.22 -33.26 -16.91
CA SER A 37 5.68 -32.37 -17.98
C SER A 37 5.61 -33.02 -19.34
N ASN A 38 5.56 -32.19 -20.39
CA ASN A 38 5.68 -32.65 -21.76
C ASN A 38 7.13 -33.09 -22.09
N LYS A 39 7.31 -33.76 -23.24
CA LYS A 39 8.57 -34.41 -23.65
C LYS A 39 9.79 -33.48 -23.66
N ASP A 40 9.62 -32.23 -24.07
CA ASP A 40 10.69 -31.22 -24.15
C ASP A 40 10.78 -30.34 -22.88
N GLN A 41 9.95 -30.62 -21.86
CA GLN A 41 9.88 -29.93 -20.57
C GLN A 41 9.62 -28.42 -20.70
N THR A 42 8.95 -27.99 -21.77
CA THR A 42 8.51 -26.60 -21.97
C THR A 42 7.18 -26.31 -21.27
N CYS A 43 6.39 -27.35 -20.97
CA CYS A 43 5.16 -27.27 -20.19
C CYS A 43 5.26 -28.17 -18.96
N VAL A 44 4.95 -27.58 -17.80
CA VAL A 44 4.91 -28.28 -16.50
C VAL A 44 3.56 -28.06 -15.85
N ALA A 45 3.06 -29.08 -15.16
CA ALA A 45 1.82 -29.01 -14.40
C ALA A 45 2.05 -29.58 -12.99
N THR A 46 1.39 -28.98 -11.99
CA THR A 46 1.40 -29.41 -10.60
C THR A 46 -0.03 -29.60 -10.09
N GLN A 47 -0.23 -30.62 -9.25
CA GLN A 47 -1.48 -30.85 -8.50
C GLN A 47 -1.47 -30.14 -7.14
N PHE A 48 -0.40 -29.40 -6.85
CA PHE A 48 -0.18 -28.65 -5.61
C PHE A 48 0.12 -27.18 -5.93
N HIS A 49 0.05 -26.36 -4.89
CA HIS A 49 0.25 -24.91 -4.93
C HIS A 49 1.69 -24.54 -4.56
N PRO A 50 2.59 -24.24 -5.52
CA PRO A 50 3.96 -23.82 -5.23
C PRO A 50 4.07 -22.39 -4.66
N GLU A 51 3.01 -21.59 -4.73
CA GLU A 51 2.96 -20.19 -4.30
C GLU A 51 2.69 -20.00 -2.79
N VAL A 52 2.24 -21.05 -2.09
CA VAL A 52 1.85 -20.95 -0.67
C VAL A 52 2.97 -21.38 0.27
N ALA A 53 3.02 -20.77 1.46
CA ALA A 53 4.02 -21.04 2.50
C ALA A 53 4.08 -22.52 2.96
N HIS A 54 3.01 -23.29 2.74
CA HIS A 54 2.94 -24.70 3.10
C HIS A 54 3.76 -25.60 2.16
N THR A 55 4.20 -25.09 1.01
CA THR A 55 5.09 -25.78 0.08
C THR A 55 6.54 -25.34 0.32
N GLU A 56 7.35 -26.20 0.93
CA GLU A 56 8.68 -25.83 1.48
C GLU A 56 9.66 -25.30 0.43
N GLU A 57 9.70 -25.91 -0.74
CA GLU A 57 10.56 -25.49 -1.85
C GLU A 57 9.78 -24.74 -2.95
N GLY A 58 8.63 -24.15 -2.60
CA GLY A 58 7.72 -23.48 -3.54
C GLY A 58 8.38 -22.38 -4.37
N GLU A 59 9.14 -21.50 -3.71
CA GLU A 59 9.92 -20.44 -4.37
C GLU A 59 10.95 -21.02 -5.35
N THR A 60 11.61 -22.12 -4.99
CA THR A 60 12.58 -22.79 -5.88
C THR A 60 11.89 -23.38 -7.11
N ILE A 61 10.69 -23.93 -6.96
CA ILE A 61 9.87 -24.45 -8.06
C ILE A 61 9.51 -23.32 -9.03
N LEU A 62 8.96 -22.22 -8.53
CA LEU A 62 8.59 -21.05 -9.33
C LEU A 62 9.82 -20.43 -10.00
N ARG A 63 10.94 -20.31 -9.29
CA ARG A 63 12.22 -19.81 -9.83
C ARG A 63 12.72 -20.68 -10.98
N ASN A 64 12.67 -22.01 -10.84
CA ASN A 64 13.04 -22.92 -11.92
C ASN A 64 12.15 -22.74 -13.15
N PHE A 65 10.83 -22.61 -12.94
CA PHE A 65 9.90 -22.37 -14.03
C PHE A 65 10.22 -21.06 -14.78
N LEU A 66 10.32 -19.94 -14.07
CA LEU A 66 10.56 -18.63 -14.68
C LEU A 66 11.90 -18.56 -15.43
N PHE A 67 13.00 -18.96 -14.78
CA PHE A 67 14.34 -18.68 -15.31
C PHE A 67 14.95 -19.83 -16.11
N LYS A 68 14.62 -21.09 -15.78
CA LYS A 68 15.19 -22.26 -16.47
C LYS A 68 14.29 -22.75 -17.60
N ILE A 69 12.97 -22.72 -17.43
CA ILE A 69 12.02 -23.23 -18.42
C ILE A 69 11.54 -22.10 -19.34
N ALA A 70 10.88 -21.08 -18.79
CA ALA A 70 10.32 -19.96 -19.54
C ALA A 70 11.38 -18.96 -20.04
N LYS A 71 12.62 -19.04 -19.53
CA LYS A 71 13.75 -18.16 -19.88
C LYS A 71 13.44 -16.67 -19.71
N CYS A 72 12.60 -16.32 -18.74
CA CYS A 72 12.33 -14.94 -18.39
C CYS A 72 13.62 -14.24 -17.92
N ALA A 73 13.79 -12.96 -18.25
CA ALA A 73 14.88 -12.17 -17.71
C ALA A 73 14.46 -11.57 -16.35
N PRO A 74 15.33 -11.56 -15.32
CA PRO A 74 15.02 -10.97 -14.01
C PRO A 74 15.16 -9.43 -14.08
N THR A 75 14.31 -8.77 -14.87
CA THR A 75 14.36 -7.32 -15.08
C THR A 75 13.49 -6.54 -14.10
N TRP A 76 12.55 -7.20 -13.42
CA TRP A 76 11.69 -6.58 -12.42
C TRP A 76 12.47 -6.38 -11.11
N THR A 77 13.02 -5.18 -10.93
CA THR A 77 13.81 -4.78 -9.76
C THR A 77 13.45 -3.35 -9.37
N ALA A 78 13.54 -3.01 -8.09
CA ALA A 78 13.18 -1.68 -7.58
C ALA A 78 13.93 -0.55 -8.34
N GLY A 79 15.24 -0.72 -8.56
CA GLY A 79 16.05 0.27 -9.29
C GLY A 79 15.61 0.51 -10.73
N LYS A 80 15.32 -0.57 -11.49
CA LYS A 80 14.80 -0.45 -12.86
C LYS A 80 13.40 0.15 -12.89
N PHE A 81 12.53 -0.29 -11.98
CA PHE A 81 11.19 0.25 -11.83
C PHE A 81 11.23 1.76 -11.57
N ILE A 82 12.09 2.24 -10.66
CA ILE A 82 12.25 3.67 -10.40
C ILE A 82 12.69 4.42 -11.67
N GLN A 83 13.64 3.88 -12.44
CA GLN A 83 14.10 4.51 -13.67
C GLN A 83 12.98 4.62 -14.72
N GLU A 84 12.23 3.54 -14.90
CA GLU A 84 11.08 3.49 -15.83
C GLU A 84 9.98 4.47 -15.39
N GLN A 85 9.58 4.45 -14.12
CA GLN A 85 8.56 5.35 -13.59
C GLN A 85 8.98 6.81 -13.65
N VAL A 86 10.25 7.15 -13.38
CA VAL A 86 10.77 8.52 -13.56
C VAL A 86 10.62 8.97 -15.01
N GLY A 87 10.93 8.10 -15.98
CA GLY A 87 10.72 8.39 -17.39
C GLY A 87 9.25 8.58 -17.75
N MET A 88 8.37 7.69 -17.26
CA MET A 88 6.92 7.77 -17.48
C MET A 88 6.32 9.04 -16.92
N ILE A 89 6.65 9.40 -15.67
CA ILE A 89 6.18 10.62 -15.01
C ILE A 89 6.60 11.85 -15.84
N ARG A 90 7.89 11.96 -16.20
CA ARG A 90 8.38 13.10 -17.00
C ARG A 90 7.66 13.24 -18.34
N ASN A 91 7.42 12.12 -19.01
CA ASN A 91 6.73 12.12 -20.30
C ASN A 91 5.25 12.48 -20.15
N GLN A 92 4.58 12.00 -19.10
CA GLN A 92 3.17 12.26 -18.85
C GLN A 92 2.94 13.73 -18.47
N VAL A 93 3.74 14.28 -17.55
CA VAL A 93 3.47 15.60 -16.95
C VAL A 93 4.16 16.75 -17.68
N GLY A 94 5.11 16.47 -18.58
CA GLY A 94 5.85 17.50 -19.32
C GLY A 94 6.49 18.53 -18.38
N ASP A 95 6.14 19.81 -18.56
CA ASP A 95 6.58 20.94 -17.73
C ASP A 95 5.54 21.37 -16.67
N GLU A 96 4.41 20.67 -16.58
CA GLU A 96 3.33 20.98 -15.64
C GLU A 96 3.68 20.60 -14.20
N LYS A 97 2.87 21.11 -13.27
CA LYS A 97 3.02 20.84 -11.83
C LYS A 97 2.12 19.69 -11.37
N VAL A 98 2.63 18.95 -10.39
CA VAL A 98 1.95 17.77 -9.82
C VAL A 98 1.73 18.00 -8.33
N LEU A 99 0.48 17.85 -7.90
CA LEU A 99 0.09 17.84 -6.50
C LEU A 99 0.08 16.40 -5.97
N VAL A 100 0.54 16.17 -4.74
CA VAL A 100 0.42 14.87 -4.06
C VAL A 100 -0.06 15.05 -2.62
N GLY A 101 -1.08 14.30 -2.23
CA GLY A 101 -1.51 14.21 -0.84
C GLY A 101 -0.66 13.22 -0.07
N VAL A 102 -0.06 13.65 1.05
CA VAL A 102 0.74 12.80 1.93
C VAL A 102 -0.01 12.55 3.23
N SER A 103 -0.20 11.27 3.58
CA SER A 103 -0.92 10.86 4.79
C SER A 103 0.00 10.35 5.91
N GLY A 104 1.32 10.33 5.67
CA GLY A 104 2.31 9.68 6.54
C GLY A 104 2.43 8.17 6.31
N GLY A 105 1.57 7.58 5.48
CA GLY A 105 1.69 6.20 5.03
C GLY A 105 2.81 6.01 4.00
N VAL A 106 3.36 4.78 3.98
CA VAL A 106 4.44 4.36 3.07
C VAL A 106 4.14 4.70 1.62
N ASP A 107 2.93 4.42 1.14
CA ASP A 107 2.59 4.55 -0.29
C ASP A 107 2.67 6.00 -0.75
N SER A 108 1.98 6.91 -0.04
CA SER A 108 2.02 8.34 -0.34
C SER A 108 3.43 8.94 -0.22
N THR A 109 4.23 8.43 0.72
CA THR A 109 5.62 8.85 0.94
C THR A 109 6.51 8.42 -0.24
N VAL A 110 6.34 7.19 -0.74
CA VAL A 110 7.07 6.69 -1.91
C VAL A 110 6.67 7.44 -3.18
N VAL A 111 5.38 7.76 -3.36
CA VAL A 111 4.93 8.61 -4.49
C VAL A 111 5.60 9.98 -4.43
N ALA A 112 5.59 10.65 -3.26
CA ALA A 112 6.23 11.95 -3.09
C ALA A 112 7.74 11.89 -3.40
N ALA A 113 8.42 10.83 -2.94
CA ALA A 113 9.83 10.60 -3.25
C ALA A 113 10.11 10.36 -4.74
N LEU A 114 9.26 9.58 -5.42
CA LEU A 114 9.35 9.35 -6.87
C LEU A 114 9.15 10.64 -7.66
N LEU A 115 8.15 11.45 -7.30
CA LEU A 115 7.89 12.74 -7.93
C LEU A 115 9.06 13.70 -7.72
N GLN A 116 9.60 13.79 -6.50
CA GLN A 116 10.77 14.62 -6.23
C GLN A 116 11.97 14.19 -7.09
N LYS A 117 12.20 12.88 -7.23
CA LYS A 117 13.27 12.34 -8.10
C LYS A 117 13.00 12.60 -9.60
N ALA A 118 11.74 12.57 -10.01
CA ALA A 118 11.36 12.73 -11.41
C ALA A 118 11.38 14.20 -11.85
N ILE A 119 10.74 15.10 -11.09
CA ILE A 119 10.42 16.47 -11.51
C ILE A 119 10.81 17.55 -10.50
N GLY A 120 11.40 17.18 -9.36
CA GLY A 120 11.89 18.11 -8.34
C GLY A 120 10.80 19.07 -7.84
N ASP A 121 11.14 20.37 -7.83
CA ASP A 121 10.30 21.47 -7.30
C ASP A 121 8.95 21.67 -8.03
N ARG A 122 8.73 20.98 -9.17
CA ARG A 122 7.42 20.96 -9.83
C ARG A 122 6.43 20.01 -9.16
N SER A 123 6.90 19.16 -8.25
CA SER A 123 6.05 18.38 -7.35
C SER A 123 5.80 19.17 -6.07
N THR A 124 4.55 19.18 -5.61
CA THR A 124 4.15 19.80 -4.34
C THR A 124 3.41 18.78 -3.51
N ALA A 125 3.97 18.45 -2.34
CA ALA A 125 3.35 17.56 -1.38
C ALA A 125 2.52 18.36 -0.36
N VAL A 126 1.33 17.88 -0.06
CA VAL A 126 0.42 18.48 0.92
C VAL A 126 0.10 17.45 1.99
N LEU A 127 0.35 17.79 3.23
CA LEU A 127 -0.08 17.04 4.41
C LEU A 127 -1.14 17.86 5.15
N ILE A 128 -2.33 17.27 5.32
CA ILE A 128 -3.42 17.88 6.07
C ILE A 128 -3.46 17.22 7.45
N ASP A 129 -3.08 17.97 8.48
CA ASP A 129 -3.22 17.52 9.86
C ASP A 129 -4.67 17.73 10.30
N HIS A 130 -5.41 16.62 10.35
CA HIS A 130 -6.79 16.58 10.81
C HIS A 130 -6.91 16.43 12.34
N GLY A 131 -5.81 16.52 13.09
CA GLY A 131 -5.78 16.47 14.55
C GLY A 131 -6.04 15.09 15.17
N LEU A 132 -6.03 14.02 14.37
CA LEU A 132 -6.29 12.65 14.82
C LEU A 132 -5.13 11.71 14.48
N LEU A 133 -3.95 12.26 14.23
CA LEU A 133 -2.73 11.50 13.99
C LEU A 133 -2.08 11.06 15.31
N ARG A 134 -1.09 10.17 15.23
CA ARG A 134 -0.26 9.80 16.39
C ARG A 134 0.52 11.01 16.90
N LYS A 135 1.01 10.91 18.14
CA LYS A 135 1.91 11.90 18.73
C LYS A 135 3.13 12.12 17.82
N ASP A 136 3.46 13.38 17.56
CA ASP A 136 4.59 13.83 16.73
C ASP A 136 4.63 13.31 15.28
N GLU A 137 3.56 12.66 14.80
CA GLU A 137 3.49 12.01 13.50
C GLU A 137 3.74 12.98 12.34
N VAL A 138 3.09 14.14 12.39
CA VAL A 138 3.22 15.20 11.39
C VAL A 138 4.65 15.69 11.31
N LYS A 139 5.24 15.99 12.46
CA LYS A 139 6.62 16.49 12.55
C LYS A 139 7.60 15.46 11.99
N ASN A 140 7.42 14.19 12.33
CA ASN A 140 8.28 13.10 11.86
C ASN A 140 8.16 12.89 10.35
N CYS A 141 6.94 12.91 9.81
CA CYS A 141 6.70 12.75 8.37
C CYS A 141 7.29 13.93 7.58
N VAL A 142 7.02 15.17 8.01
CA VAL A 142 7.53 16.38 7.37
C VAL A 142 9.07 16.42 7.42
N GLY A 143 9.67 16.13 8.57
CA GLY A 143 11.14 16.11 8.72
C GLY A 143 11.79 15.07 7.80
N ALA A 144 11.26 13.85 7.76
CA ALA A 144 11.82 12.80 6.92
C ALA A 144 11.71 13.10 5.41
N LEU A 145 10.59 13.69 4.96
CA LEU A 145 10.40 14.03 3.54
C LEU A 145 11.17 15.29 3.13
N LYS A 146 11.13 16.33 3.97
CA LYS A 146 11.78 17.61 3.67
C LYS A 146 13.28 17.54 3.86
N ASP A 147 13.75 17.11 5.03
CA ASP A 147 15.17 17.13 5.39
C ASP A 147 15.91 15.91 4.80
N GLY A 148 15.22 14.77 4.68
CA GLY A 148 15.80 13.53 4.15
C GLY A 148 15.85 13.47 2.62
N LEU A 149 14.81 13.93 1.93
CA LEU A 149 14.65 13.77 0.48
C LEU A 149 14.50 15.08 -0.30
N GLY A 150 14.45 16.23 0.38
CA GLY A 150 14.26 17.52 -0.27
C GLY A 150 12.87 17.71 -0.88
N VAL A 151 11.87 16.95 -0.44
CA VAL A 151 10.50 17.06 -0.97
C VAL A 151 9.91 18.40 -0.59
N ASN A 152 9.33 19.11 -1.56
CA ASN A 152 8.57 20.33 -1.31
C ASN A 152 7.22 20.01 -0.64
N ILE A 153 7.23 19.88 0.69
CA ILE A 153 6.06 19.53 1.51
C ILE A 153 5.51 20.73 2.29
N HIS A 154 4.20 20.95 2.15
CA HIS A 154 3.43 21.93 2.91
C HIS A 154 2.49 21.22 3.88
N CYS A 155 2.53 21.64 5.14
CA CYS A 155 1.66 21.12 6.18
C CYS A 155 0.58 22.14 6.52
N TYR A 156 -0.68 21.69 6.56
CA TYR A 156 -1.84 22.51 6.90
C TYR A 156 -2.53 21.91 8.12
N ASP A 157 -2.60 22.69 9.20
CA ASP A 157 -3.32 22.32 10.41
C ASP A 157 -4.81 22.65 10.22
N GLU A 158 -5.63 21.61 10.06
CA GLU A 158 -7.09 21.69 9.96
C GLU A 158 -7.75 21.06 11.20
N SER A 159 -6.99 20.79 12.26
CA SER A 159 -7.45 20.02 13.43
C SER A 159 -8.73 20.59 14.04
N GLU A 160 -8.80 21.91 14.27
CA GLU A 160 -10.00 22.56 14.82
C GLU A 160 -11.24 22.36 13.94
N LEU A 161 -11.08 22.40 12.61
CA LEU A 161 -12.18 22.24 11.67
C LEU A 161 -12.70 20.81 11.67
N PHE A 162 -11.82 19.81 11.68
CA PHE A 162 -12.21 18.41 11.79
C PHE A 162 -12.87 18.11 13.14
N LEU A 163 -12.31 18.60 14.24
CA LEU A 163 -12.84 18.37 15.57
C LEU A 163 -14.22 19.01 15.77
N SER A 164 -14.45 20.21 15.24
CA SER A 164 -15.78 20.86 15.31
C SER A 164 -16.86 20.05 14.60
N LYS A 165 -16.52 19.39 13.48
CA LYS A 165 -17.46 18.51 12.75
C LYS A 165 -17.70 17.16 13.42
N LEU A 166 -16.80 16.73 14.29
CA LEU A 166 -16.89 15.48 15.04
C LEU A 166 -17.57 15.65 16.40
N GLU A 167 -17.93 16.87 16.77
CA GLU A 167 -18.59 17.17 18.04
C GLU A 167 -19.90 16.39 18.18
N ALA A 168 -20.04 15.68 19.31
CA ALA A 168 -21.18 14.83 19.65
C ALA A 168 -21.43 13.66 18.68
N VAL A 169 -20.47 13.34 17.80
CA VAL A 169 -20.58 12.19 16.89
C VAL A 169 -20.01 10.95 17.57
N VAL A 170 -20.89 10.00 17.88
CA VAL A 170 -20.51 8.72 18.52
C VAL A 170 -20.41 7.59 17.50
N ASP A 171 -21.30 7.58 16.51
CA ASP A 171 -21.39 6.53 15.49
C ASP A 171 -20.10 6.46 14.64
N PRO A 172 -19.42 5.30 14.59
CA PRO A 172 -18.14 5.16 13.90
C PRO A 172 -18.24 5.35 12.38
N GLU A 173 -19.35 4.95 11.76
CA GLU A 173 -19.56 5.14 10.31
C GLU A 173 -19.81 6.62 9.99
N LYS A 174 -20.54 7.32 10.85
CA LYS A 174 -20.70 8.77 10.71
C LYS A 174 -19.36 9.50 10.89
N LYS A 175 -18.53 9.10 11.86
CA LYS A 175 -17.17 9.66 12.02
C LYS A 175 -16.35 9.49 10.74
N ARG A 176 -16.33 8.28 10.17
CA ARG A 176 -15.61 7.98 8.92
C ARG A 176 -16.06 8.89 7.78
N LYS A 177 -17.37 8.98 7.54
CA LYS A 177 -17.95 9.83 6.48
C LYS A 177 -17.63 11.31 6.67
N ILE A 178 -17.74 11.82 7.90
CA ILE A 178 -17.44 13.22 8.22
C ILE A 178 -15.97 13.53 7.94
N ILE A 179 -15.06 12.67 8.42
CA ILE A 179 -13.61 12.86 8.21
C ILE A 179 -13.27 12.78 6.72
N GLY A 180 -13.77 11.76 6.00
CA GLY A 180 -13.51 11.60 4.58
C GLY A 180 -13.99 12.81 3.76
N ASN A 181 -15.23 13.26 3.98
CA ASN A 181 -15.78 14.43 3.31
C ASN A 181 -14.98 15.70 3.66
N GLN A 182 -14.67 15.90 4.93
CA GLN A 182 -13.92 17.09 5.36
C GLN A 182 -12.51 17.12 4.77
N PHE A 183 -11.87 15.96 4.64
CA PHE A 183 -10.56 15.84 3.98
C PHE A 183 -10.63 16.31 2.53
N ILE A 184 -11.64 15.87 1.78
CA ILE A 184 -11.83 16.28 0.38
C ILE A 184 -12.03 17.81 0.29
N TYR A 185 -12.90 18.39 1.12
CA TYR A 185 -13.13 19.84 1.11
C TYR A 185 -11.88 20.65 1.50
N SER A 186 -11.11 20.17 2.47
CA SER A 186 -9.88 20.83 2.89
C SER A 186 -8.83 20.74 1.79
N PHE A 187 -8.68 19.57 1.17
CA PHE A 187 -7.74 19.34 0.08
C PHE A 187 -8.08 20.19 -1.15
N ASP A 188 -9.35 20.28 -1.55
CA ASP A 188 -9.79 21.11 -2.66
C ASP A 188 -9.52 22.60 -2.44
N ARG A 189 -9.82 23.10 -1.24
CA ARG A 189 -9.50 24.48 -0.84
C ARG A 189 -7.99 24.75 -0.91
N ILE A 190 -7.18 23.88 -0.31
CA ILE A 190 -5.72 24.01 -0.27
C ILE A 190 -5.13 23.93 -1.69
N ALA A 191 -5.62 23.00 -2.52
CA ALA A 191 -5.18 22.86 -3.90
C ALA A 191 -5.45 24.15 -4.70
N SER A 192 -6.63 24.77 -4.51
CA SER A 192 -6.99 26.03 -5.14
C SER A 192 -6.10 27.20 -4.70
N GLU A 193 -5.64 27.21 -3.43
CA GLU A 193 -4.71 28.22 -2.90
C GLU A 193 -3.28 28.06 -3.44
N LEU A 194 -2.86 26.82 -3.77
CA LEU A 194 -1.52 26.51 -4.30
C LEU A 194 -1.35 26.86 -5.79
N GLY A 195 -2.42 27.30 -6.45
CA GLY A 195 -2.43 27.76 -7.84
C GLY A 195 -2.79 26.65 -8.82
N ASN A 196 -2.52 26.90 -10.11
CA ASN A 196 -2.91 25.97 -11.17
C ASN A 196 -2.04 24.70 -11.15
N MET A 197 -2.61 23.60 -10.70
CA MET A 197 -2.03 22.26 -10.72
C MET A 197 -2.82 21.45 -11.75
N GLN A 198 -2.17 20.84 -12.74
CA GLN A 198 -2.87 20.02 -13.74
C GLN A 198 -3.01 18.57 -13.30
N TYR A 199 -2.04 18.09 -12.53
CA TYR A 199 -1.94 16.68 -12.16
C TYR A 199 -2.11 16.45 -10.66
N LEU A 200 -2.81 15.36 -10.31
CA LEU A 200 -2.89 14.83 -8.95
C LEU A 200 -2.28 13.43 -8.92
N ALA A 201 -1.25 13.25 -8.11
CA ALA A 201 -0.63 11.95 -7.91
C ALA A 201 -1.26 11.16 -6.77
N GLN A 202 -1.38 9.85 -6.97
CA GLN A 202 -1.98 8.93 -6.00
C GLN A 202 -1.14 7.67 -5.80
N GLY A 203 -1.20 7.12 -4.59
CA GLY A 203 -0.54 5.87 -4.20
C GLY A 203 -1.35 4.62 -4.52
N THR A 204 -2.12 4.61 -5.61
CA THR A 204 -2.92 3.46 -6.03
C THR A 204 -2.02 2.25 -6.30
N LEU A 205 -2.34 1.10 -5.69
CA LEU A 205 -1.57 -0.14 -5.82
C LEU A 205 -2.27 -1.16 -6.72
N TYR A 206 -1.54 -2.19 -7.13
CA TYR A 206 -2.08 -3.24 -8.01
C TYR A 206 -3.29 -3.99 -7.44
N PRO A 207 -3.36 -4.33 -6.13
CA PRO A 207 -4.57 -4.87 -5.52
C PRO A 207 -5.81 -3.99 -5.71
N ASP A 208 -5.65 -2.66 -5.66
CA ASP A 208 -6.76 -1.72 -5.86
C ASP A 208 -7.32 -1.78 -7.30
N VAL A 209 -6.42 -1.98 -8.27
CA VAL A 209 -6.78 -2.13 -9.69
C VAL A 209 -7.53 -3.43 -9.94
N ILE A 210 -7.07 -4.55 -9.36
CA ILE A 210 -7.76 -5.84 -9.49
C ILE A 210 -9.17 -5.74 -8.91
N GLU A 211 -9.29 -5.20 -7.70
CA GLU A 211 -10.58 -5.11 -7.02
C GLU A 211 -11.56 -4.15 -7.73
N SER A 212 -11.06 -3.06 -8.32
CA SER A 212 -11.89 -2.14 -9.12
C SER A 212 -12.28 -2.74 -10.49
N GLY A 213 -11.38 -3.53 -11.11
CA GLY A 213 -11.65 -4.28 -12.33
C GLY A 213 -12.71 -5.37 -12.16
N VAL A 214 -12.68 -6.10 -11.03
CA VAL A 214 -13.66 -7.13 -10.67
C VAL A 214 -15.01 -6.52 -10.26
N SER A 215 -15.01 -5.30 -9.69
CA SER A 215 -16.22 -4.58 -9.27
C SER A 215 -17.17 -4.18 -10.40
N LYS A 216 -16.75 -4.24 -11.68
CA LYS A 216 -17.69 -4.15 -12.83
C LYS A 216 -18.69 -5.31 -12.86
N THR A 217 -18.42 -6.40 -12.14
CA THR A 217 -19.34 -7.51 -11.89
C THR A 217 -19.94 -7.40 -10.48
N LYS A 218 -21.05 -6.66 -10.38
CA LYS A 218 -22.10 -6.69 -9.34
C LYS A 218 -21.66 -7.09 -7.93
N THR A 219 -21.35 -6.12 -7.05
CA THR A 219 -21.77 -6.00 -5.61
C THR A 219 -20.85 -5.13 -4.72
N ALA A 220 -19.70 -4.65 -5.20
CA ALA A 220 -18.70 -4.01 -4.32
C ALA A 220 -18.66 -2.45 -4.35
N HIS A 221 -19.70 -1.78 -4.83
CA HIS A 221 -19.72 -0.30 -4.92
C HIS A 221 -19.73 0.43 -3.56
N VAL A 222 -19.97 -0.24 -2.44
CA VAL A 222 -20.27 0.44 -1.16
C VAL A 222 -19.04 0.61 -0.26
N ILE A 223 -17.92 -0.10 -0.51
CA ILE A 223 -16.85 -0.25 0.49
C ILE A 223 -15.60 0.63 0.21
N LYS A 224 -15.46 1.22 -0.98
CA LYS A 224 -14.15 1.74 -1.44
C LYS A 224 -13.97 3.26 -1.55
N SER A 225 -14.67 4.05 -0.74
CA SER A 225 -14.44 5.51 -0.72
C SER A 225 -13.23 5.99 0.10
N HIS A 226 -12.41 5.09 0.69
CA HIS A 226 -11.55 5.48 1.82
C HIS A 226 -10.05 5.10 1.77
N HIS A 227 -9.50 4.63 0.65
CA HIS A 227 -8.06 4.24 0.63
C HIS A 227 -7.21 4.82 -0.51
N ASN A 228 -7.80 5.17 -1.63
CA ASN A 228 -7.27 6.16 -2.57
C ASN A 228 -8.41 7.14 -2.84
N VAL A 229 -8.16 8.33 -3.37
CA VAL A 229 -9.13 9.44 -3.34
C VAL A 229 -10.31 9.20 -4.32
N GLY A 230 -11.13 8.19 -4.04
CA GLY A 230 -12.31 7.77 -4.79
C GLY A 230 -13.56 8.58 -4.43
N GLY A 231 -13.36 9.82 -4.01
CA GLY A 231 -14.41 10.77 -3.67
C GLY A 231 -14.03 12.21 -4.01
N LEU A 232 -13.07 12.41 -4.92
CA LEU A 232 -12.85 13.77 -5.46
C LEU A 232 -14.17 14.26 -6.06
N PRO A 233 -14.54 15.54 -5.85
CA PRO A 233 -15.76 16.10 -6.44
C PRO A 233 -15.75 15.88 -7.95
N GLU A 234 -16.91 15.63 -8.57
CA GLU A 234 -17.01 15.44 -10.04
C GLU A 234 -16.46 16.64 -10.83
N ASP A 235 -16.38 17.80 -10.18
CA ASP A 235 -15.90 19.06 -10.74
C ASP A 235 -14.36 19.20 -10.72
N MET A 236 -13.62 18.28 -10.08
CA MET A 236 -12.17 18.41 -9.92
C MET A 236 -11.43 18.11 -11.24
N GLN A 237 -10.74 19.13 -11.78
CA GLN A 237 -10.14 19.13 -13.12
C GLN A 237 -8.73 18.48 -13.19
N PHE A 238 -8.39 17.55 -12.31
CA PHE A 238 -7.05 16.95 -12.27
C PHE A 238 -6.92 15.73 -13.20
N GLU A 239 -5.80 15.65 -13.90
CA GLU A 239 -5.33 14.40 -14.52
C GLU A 239 -4.56 13.56 -13.48
N LEU A 240 -4.82 12.25 -13.44
CA LEU A 240 -4.23 11.36 -12.42
C LEU A 240 -2.84 10.84 -12.82
N VAL A 241 -1.94 10.80 -11.85
CA VAL A 241 -0.61 10.16 -11.96
C VAL A 241 -0.50 9.06 -10.90
N GLU A 242 -0.52 7.80 -11.33
CA GLU A 242 -0.57 6.63 -10.42
C GLU A 242 0.70 5.76 -10.59
N PRO A 243 1.87 6.20 -10.11
CA PRO A 243 3.14 5.55 -10.45
C PRO A 243 3.34 4.19 -9.75
N LEU A 244 2.54 3.86 -8.75
CA LEU A 244 2.63 2.59 -7.99
C LEU A 244 1.60 1.54 -8.43
N ARG A 245 0.86 1.83 -9.50
CA ARG A 245 -0.31 1.05 -9.93
C ARG A 245 -0.03 -0.42 -10.22
N GLU A 246 1.21 -0.76 -10.56
CA GLU A 246 1.65 -2.12 -10.90
C GLU A 246 2.33 -2.86 -9.73
N LEU A 247 2.44 -2.23 -8.56
CA LEU A 247 3.15 -2.78 -7.41
C LEU A 247 2.22 -3.37 -6.34
N PHE A 248 2.75 -4.38 -5.64
CA PHE A 248 2.28 -4.82 -4.33
C PHE A 248 2.95 -4.05 -3.18
N LYS A 249 2.38 -4.17 -1.97
CA LYS A 249 2.77 -3.37 -0.79
C LYS A 249 4.22 -3.60 -0.34
N ASP A 250 4.69 -4.83 -0.43
CA ASP A 250 6.07 -5.23 -0.16
C ASP A 250 7.04 -4.65 -1.21
N GLU A 251 6.64 -4.63 -2.48
CA GLU A 251 7.43 -4.00 -3.55
C GLU A 251 7.54 -2.49 -3.37
N VAL A 252 6.46 -1.82 -2.94
CA VAL A 252 6.48 -0.38 -2.59
C VAL A 252 7.50 -0.11 -1.50
N ARG A 253 7.60 -0.97 -0.47
CA ARG A 253 8.62 -0.84 0.58
C ARG A 253 10.03 -0.95 0.01
N ASN A 254 10.26 -1.92 -0.88
CA ASN A 254 11.56 -2.09 -1.54
C ASN A 254 11.93 -0.88 -2.42
N VAL A 255 10.97 -0.32 -3.14
CA VAL A 255 11.14 0.93 -3.89
C VAL A 255 11.46 2.08 -2.93
N GLY A 256 10.78 2.17 -1.79
CA GLY A 256 11.08 3.16 -0.76
C GLY A 256 12.52 3.09 -0.24
N ARG A 257 13.03 1.88 0.02
CA ARG A 257 14.43 1.67 0.44
C ARG A 257 15.42 2.14 -0.62
N GLU A 258 15.18 1.78 -1.87
CA GLU A 258 16.02 2.16 -3.01
C GLU A 258 15.99 3.68 -3.28
N LEU A 259 14.90 4.36 -2.90
CA LEU A 259 14.80 5.82 -2.93
C LEU A 259 15.49 6.51 -1.74
N GLY A 260 15.97 5.75 -0.75
CA GLY A 260 16.66 6.27 0.43
C GLY A 260 15.72 6.71 1.56
N LEU A 261 14.48 6.23 1.59
CA LEU A 261 13.58 6.50 2.72
C LEU A 261 14.09 5.83 4.00
N PRO A 262 13.97 6.48 5.17
CA PRO A 262 14.31 5.87 6.45
C PRO A 262 13.51 4.59 6.71
N GLU A 263 14.16 3.55 7.21
CA GLU A 263 13.49 2.25 7.51
C GLU A 263 12.30 2.43 8.46
N ALA A 264 12.41 3.35 9.42
CA ALA A 264 11.34 3.69 10.35
C ALA A 264 10.07 4.23 9.67
N LEU A 265 10.16 4.78 8.45
CA LEU A 265 8.98 5.14 7.66
C LEU A 265 8.43 3.97 6.86
N ILE A 266 9.31 3.12 6.34
CA ILE A 266 8.99 2.01 5.43
C ILE A 266 8.28 0.86 6.18
N GLU A 267 8.79 0.53 7.36
CA GLU A 267 8.31 -0.59 8.18
C GLU A 267 7.17 -0.23 9.12
N ARG A 268 6.70 1.02 9.08
CA ARG A 268 5.55 1.45 9.87
C ARG A 268 4.33 0.57 9.61
N HIS A 269 3.66 0.23 10.71
CA HIS A 269 2.36 -0.41 10.66
C HIS A 269 1.34 0.51 9.97
N PRO A 270 0.37 -0.07 9.23
CA PRO A 270 -0.71 0.70 8.64
C PRO A 270 -1.45 1.55 9.69
N PHE A 271 -1.74 2.79 9.34
CA PHE A 271 -2.54 3.70 10.15
C PHE A 271 -3.80 4.13 9.36
N PRO A 272 -5.00 4.04 9.95
CA PRO A 272 -6.23 4.33 9.21
C PRO A 272 -6.34 5.83 8.91
N GLY A 273 -6.95 6.20 7.78
CA GLY A 273 -7.19 7.60 7.40
C GLY A 273 -7.97 8.41 8.46
N PRO A 274 -9.05 7.88 9.05
CA PRO A 274 -9.72 8.49 10.21
C PRO A 274 -8.89 8.59 11.50
N GLY A 275 -7.69 8.02 11.50
CA GLY A 275 -6.74 8.01 12.59
C GLY A 275 -7.31 7.55 13.92
N LEU A 276 -7.06 8.33 14.97
CA LEU A 276 -7.47 8.03 16.33
C LEU A 276 -9.00 8.12 16.54
N ALA A 277 -9.77 8.75 15.64
CA ALA A 277 -11.22 8.86 15.81
C ALA A 277 -11.96 7.51 15.81
N VAL A 278 -11.41 6.50 15.13
CA VAL A 278 -11.94 5.13 15.13
C VAL A 278 -11.37 4.27 16.27
N ARG A 279 -10.39 4.80 17.01
CA ARG A 279 -9.78 4.15 18.18
C ARG A 279 -10.27 4.74 19.51
N ILE A 280 -11.09 5.79 19.47
CA ILE A 280 -11.77 6.36 20.65
C ILE A 280 -13.24 5.93 20.58
N ILE A 281 -13.65 5.11 21.55
CA ILE A 281 -15.04 4.70 21.70
C ILE A 281 -15.83 5.85 22.35
N GLY A 282 -16.93 6.26 21.73
CA GLY A 282 -17.73 7.41 22.18
C GLY A 282 -17.35 8.73 21.51
N ASN A 283 -17.60 9.84 22.20
CA ASN A 283 -17.36 11.19 21.67
C ASN A 283 -15.86 11.48 21.54
N ILE A 284 -15.50 12.30 20.54
CA ILE A 284 -14.13 12.73 20.25
C ILE A 284 -13.90 14.11 20.89
N THR A 285 -12.94 14.21 21.79
CA THR A 285 -12.53 15.48 22.42
C THR A 285 -11.01 15.60 22.41
N LYS A 286 -10.48 16.83 22.46
CA LYS A 286 -9.03 17.09 22.52
C LYS A 286 -8.35 16.36 23.68
N GLU A 287 -9.01 16.32 24.83
CA GLU A 287 -8.53 15.59 26.01
C GLU A 287 -8.38 14.09 25.74
N ARG A 288 -9.43 13.46 25.18
CA ARG A 288 -9.42 12.03 24.84
C ARG A 288 -8.38 11.69 23.78
N ILE A 289 -8.21 12.55 22.78
CA ILE A 289 -7.18 12.41 21.75
C ILE A 289 -5.80 12.43 22.41
N LYS A 290 -5.53 13.41 23.27
CA LYS A 290 -4.24 13.53 23.96
C LYS A 290 -3.95 12.32 24.83
N ILE A 291 -4.92 11.84 25.62
CA ILE A 291 -4.77 10.63 26.43
C ILE A 291 -4.40 9.43 25.55
N LEU A 292 -5.12 9.22 24.45
CA LEU A 292 -4.85 8.11 23.55
C LEU A 292 -3.50 8.25 22.82
N GLN A 293 -3.10 9.47 22.44
CA GLN A 293 -1.81 9.75 21.82
C GLN A 293 -0.64 9.37 22.74
N GLU A 294 -0.71 9.74 24.02
CA GLU A 294 0.31 9.38 25.00
C GLU A 294 0.34 7.86 25.26
N ALA A 295 -0.83 7.23 25.40
CA ALA A 295 -0.92 5.79 25.60
C ALA A 295 -0.41 4.99 24.38
N ASP A 296 -0.79 5.38 23.16
CA ASP A 296 -0.30 4.74 21.92
C ASP A 296 1.21 4.95 21.77
N HIS A 297 1.75 6.13 22.09
CA HIS A 297 3.19 6.40 22.04
C HIS A 297 3.98 5.47 22.97
N VAL A 298 3.61 5.38 24.25
CA VAL A 298 4.28 4.49 25.21
C VAL A 298 4.19 3.03 24.77
N TYR A 299 3.04 2.61 24.24
CA TYR A 299 2.89 1.25 23.74
C TYR A 299 3.82 0.96 22.55
N MET A 300 3.94 1.89 21.60
CA MET A 300 4.84 1.74 20.45
C MET A 300 6.31 1.71 20.88
N ASP A 301 6.71 2.58 21.84
CA ASP A 301 8.08 2.63 22.35
C ASP A 301 8.50 1.29 22.93
N ILE A 302 7.66 0.69 23.79
CA ILE A 302 7.93 -0.62 24.40
C ILE A 302 8.06 -1.71 23.33
N LEU A 303 7.19 -1.72 22.30
CA LEU A 303 7.29 -2.69 21.21
C LEU A 303 8.60 -2.55 20.41
N HIS A 304 9.10 -1.33 20.25
CA HIS A 304 10.39 -1.10 19.61
C HIS A 304 11.57 -1.49 20.51
N GLU A 305 11.53 -1.14 21.79
CA GLU A 305 12.56 -1.48 22.78
C GLU A 305 12.72 -3.00 22.93
N ASP A 306 11.62 -3.75 22.94
CA ASP A 306 11.61 -5.21 23.04
C ASP A 306 11.83 -5.92 21.69
N GLY A 307 11.93 -5.18 20.59
CA GLY A 307 12.11 -5.73 19.24
C GLY A 307 10.90 -6.46 18.66
N LEU A 308 9.73 -6.33 19.28
CA LEU A 308 8.48 -7.03 18.91
C LEU A 308 7.69 -6.34 17.80
N TYR A 309 8.01 -5.08 17.48
CA TYR A 309 7.25 -4.29 16.51
C TYR A 309 7.11 -4.98 15.13
N ASN A 310 8.19 -5.59 14.64
CA ASN A 310 8.23 -6.21 13.32
C ASN A 310 7.63 -7.63 13.29
N ASP A 311 7.38 -8.23 14.45
CA ASP A 311 6.78 -9.56 14.57
C ASP A 311 5.24 -9.53 14.49
N ILE A 312 4.65 -8.32 14.53
CA ILE A 312 3.21 -8.10 14.55
C ILE A 312 2.82 -7.30 13.30
N TRP A 313 1.69 -7.69 12.68
CA TRP A 313 1.17 -7.01 11.49
C TRP A 313 0.67 -5.58 11.77
N GLN A 314 0.10 -5.35 12.95
CA GLN A 314 -0.40 -4.06 13.38
C GLN A 314 -0.53 -4.00 14.91
N ALA A 315 -0.05 -2.91 15.51
CA ALA A 315 -0.30 -2.57 16.90
C ALA A 315 -1.05 -1.24 17.02
N PHE A 316 -1.87 -1.09 18.06
CA PHE A 316 -2.54 0.16 18.42
C PHE A 316 -3.20 0.12 19.80
N ALA A 317 -3.37 1.29 20.42
CA ALA A 317 -4.20 1.47 21.61
C ALA A 317 -5.65 1.86 21.25
N VAL A 318 -6.60 1.53 22.14
CA VAL A 318 -8.02 1.94 22.05
C VAL A 318 -8.42 2.58 23.37
N LEU A 319 -9.07 3.75 23.31
CA LEU A 319 -9.61 4.43 24.49
C LEU A 319 -11.10 4.11 24.66
N ILE A 320 -11.44 3.55 25.82
CA ILE A 320 -12.80 3.15 26.22
C ILE A 320 -13.32 4.16 27.27
N PRO A 321 -14.61 4.54 27.25
CA PRO A 321 -15.19 5.55 28.14
C PRO A 321 -15.06 5.32 29.64
#